data_AF-A0A6N9ETD8-F1
#
_entry.id   AF-A0A6N9ETD8-F1
#
_cell.length_a   1.000
_cell.length_b   1.000
_cell.length_c   1.000
_cell.angle_alpha   90.00
_cell.angle_beta   90.00
_cell.angle_gamma   90.00
#
_symmetry.space_group_name_H-M   'P 1'
#
loop_
_entity.id
_entity.type
_entity.pdbx_description
1 polymer ?
#
loop_
_entity_poly.entity_id
_entity_poly.type
_entity_poly.pdbx_seq_one_letter_code
_entity_poly.pdbx_strand_id
1 'polypeptide(L)'
;MADQATFEDDALPLMPSLYSAALRLTRNRADAEDLVSETYLRAYRSYGTFTAGTNLKAWMYRILTNAYITDYRRRQRRPAETDLGDVEHLYLYRRLGGDTGARLGRSVEDELAGLFADHEVTQAVEDLPDYYRLPVLLADVEGFSYAEIAEILDIPIGTVMSRLHRGRKQLHKRLYDFAVRNRLLPDAGDLAGDCAADPPPSNTPNRDQDHRS
;
A
#
# COMPACT_ATOMS: atom_id res chain seq x y z
N MET A 1 -16.83 17.53 15.19
CA MET A 1 -16.63 17.94 13.79
C MET A 1 -15.35 18.74 13.73
N ALA A 2 -14.51 18.52 12.73
CA ALA A 2 -13.24 19.22 12.60
C ALA A 2 -13.43 20.65 12.07
N ASP A 3 -12.55 21.56 12.49
CA ASP A 3 -12.54 22.95 12.02
C ASP A 3 -11.78 23.05 10.70
N GLN A 4 -12.39 23.66 9.68
CA GLN A 4 -11.76 23.83 8.37
C GLN A 4 -10.45 24.62 8.44
N ALA A 5 -10.27 25.45 9.47
CA ALA A 5 -9.03 26.19 9.72
C ALA A 5 -7.82 25.28 10.05
N THR A 6 -8.03 24.07 10.61
CA THR A 6 -6.93 23.15 10.96
C THR A 6 -6.61 22.14 9.88
N PHE A 7 -7.40 22.12 8.79
CA PHE A 7 -7.26 21.11 7.74
C PHE A 7 -5.85 21.02 7.17
N GLU A 8 -5.22 22.17 6.92
CA GLU A 8 -3.88 22.23 6.34
C GLU A 8 -2.85 21.56 7.25
N ASP A 9 -2.83 21.92 8.53
CA ASP A 9 -1.93 21.36 9.53
C ASP A 9 -2.14 19.85 9.72
N ASP A 10 -3.40 19.41 9.70
CA ASP A 10 -3.78 18.01 9.92
C ASP A 10 -3.50 17.13 8.69
N ALA A 11 -3.78 17.64 7.48
CA ALA A 11 -3.78 16.84 6.25
C ALA A 11 -2.49 16.94 5.42
N LEU A 12 -1.76 18.06 5.42
CA LEU A 12 -0.50 18.18 4.67
C LEU A 12 0.56 17.13 5.05
N PRO A 13 0.73 16.75 6.33
CA PRO A 13 1.69 15.70 6.71
C PRO A 13 1.43 14.35 6.03
N LEU A 14 0.19 14.09 5.57
CA LEU A 14 -0.19 12.85 4.90
C LEU A 14 0.15 12.85 3.40
N MET A 15 0.54 13.99 2.83
CA MET A 15 0.73 14.17 1.38
C MET A 15 1.76 13.19 0.79
N PRO A 16 2.94 12.96 1.40
CA PRO A 16 3.90 12.00 0.86
C PRO A 16 3.33 10.58 0.79
N SER A 17 2.58 10.15 1.82
CA SER A 17 1.95 8.83 1.89
C SER A 17 0.86 8.69 0.82
N LEU A 18 -0.03 9.68 0.71
CA LEU A 18 -1.11 9.69 -0.28
C LEU A 18 -0.58 9.73 -1.71
N TYR A 19 0.48 10.51 -1.96
CA TYR A 19 1.15 10.55 -3.25
C TYR A 19 1.82 9.22 -3.60
N SER A 20 2.53 8.60 -2.65
CA SER A 20 3.09 7.25 -2.82
C SER A 20 2.02 6.24 -3.23
N ALA A 21 0.87 6.27 -2.56
CA ALA A 21 -0.25 5.39 -2.84
C ALA A 21 -0.86 5.68 -4.22
N ALA A 22 -1.10 6.96 -4.54
CA ALA A 22 -1.63 7.38 -5.84
C ALA A 22 -0.73 6.92 -6.99
N LEU A 23 0.59 7.06 -6.86
CA LEU A 23 1.54 6.64 -7.88
C LEU A 23 1.48 5.12 -8.15
N ARG A 24 1.37 4.30 -7.10
CA ARG A 24 1.19 2.84 -7.22
C ARG A 24 -0.15 2.47 -7.86
N LEU A 25 -1.15 3.34 -7.78
CA LEU A 25 -2.47 3.11 -8.35
C LEU A 25 -2.54 3.50 -9.83
N THR A 26 -2.03 4.68 -10.18
CA THR A 26 -2.15 5.29 -11.52
C THR A 26 -1.02 4.90 -12.46
N ARG A 27 0.18 4.60 -11.93
CA ARG A 27 1.41 4.30 -12.68
C ARG A 27 1.90 5.46 -13.56
N ASN A 28 1.34 6.65 -13.38
CA ASN A 28 1.70 7.87 -14.09
C ASN A 28 1.73 9.03 -13.09
N ARG A 29 2.77 9.85 -13.18
CA ARG A 29 3.01 10.97 -12.27
C ARG A 29 1.91 12.03 -12.37
N ALA A 30 1.57 12.46 -13.59
CA ALA A 30 0.54 13.46 -13.80
C ALA A 30 -0.82 12.98 -13.27
N ASP A 31 -1.19 11.72 -13.56
CA ASP A 31 -2.42 11.14 -13.01
C ASP A 31 -2.38 11.01 -11.48
N ALA A 32 -1.21 10.75 -10.89
CA ALA A 32 -1.05 10.68 -9.44
C ALA A 32 -1.19 12.06 -8.79
N GLU A 33 -0.58 13.10 -9.37
CA GLU A 33 -0.71 14.49 -8.94
C GLU A 33 -2.16 14.97 -9.03
N ASP A 34 -2.85 14.65 -10.13
CA ASP A 34 -4.27 14.90 -10.32
C ASP A 34 -5.12 14.21 -9.25
N LEU A 35 -4.86 12.92 -9.00
CA LEU A 35 -5.60 12.13 -8.02
C LEU A 35 -5.42 12.66 -6.61
N VAL A 36 -4.20 13.02 -6.22
CA VAL A 36 -3.92 13.63 -4.91
C VAL A 36 -4.61 14.99 -4.81
N SER A 37 -4.50 15.84 -5.82
CA SER A 37 -5.13 17.16 -5.84
C SER A 37 -6.65 17.05 -5.67
N GLU A 38 -7.29 16.16 -6.43
CA GLU A 38 -8.73 15.89 -6.31
C GLU A 38 -9.09 15.32 -4.93
N THR A 39 -8.24 14.47 -4.35
CA THR A 39 -8.42 13.93 -2.99
C THR A 39 -8.43 15.05 -1.96
N TYR A 40 -7.44 15.95 -1.97
CA TYR A 40 -7.37 17.08 -1.05
C TYR A 40 -8.52 18.05 -1.25
N LEU A 41 -8.95 18.30 -2.50
CA LEU A 41 -10.10 19.16 -2.79
C LEU A 41 -11.40 18.59 -2.21
N ARG A 42 -11.65 17.28 -2.38
CA ARG A 42 -12.80 16.58 -1.81
C ARG A 42 -12.75 16.53 -0.28
N ALA A 43 -11.57 16.26 0.26
CA ALA A 43 -11.33 16.24 1.71
C ALA A 43 -11.62 17.61 2.31
N TYR A 44 -11.06 18.69 1.77
CA TYR A 44 -11.30 20.05 2.25
C TYR A 44 -12.78 20.42 2.25
N ARG A 45 -13.51 20.10 1.17
CA ARG A 45 -14.97 20.36 1.06
C ARG A 45 -15.80 19.57 2.08
N SER A 46 -15.32 18.41 2.51
CA SER A 46 -16.03 17.51 3.43
C SER A 46 -15.44 17.49 4.84
N TYR A 47 -14.42 18.31 5.13
CA TYR A 47 -13.67 18.23 6.39
C TYR A 47 -14.53 18.53 7.61
N GLY A 48 -15.51 19.43 7.48
CA GLY A 48 -16.47 19.69 8.57
C GLY A 48 -17.29 18.45 8.97
N THR A 49 -17.41 17.44 8.09
CA THR A 49 -18.09 16.16 8.41
C THR A 49 -17.17 15.15 9.10
N PHE A 50 -15.86 15.38 9.07
CA PHE A 50 -14.90 14.51 9.74
C PHE A 50 -15.04 14.63 11.26
N THR A 51 -14.98 13.48 11.93
CA THR A 51 -15.02 13.41 13.39
C THR A 51 -13.60 13.45 13.93
N ALA A 52 -13.21 14.61 14.48
CA ALA A 52 -11.91 14.79 15.12
C ALA A 52 -11.67 13.71 16.20
N GLY A 53 -10.42 13.24 16.28
CA GLY A 53 -10.03 12.13 17.16
C GLY A 53 -10.20 10.73 16.55
N THR A 54 -10.82 10.62 15.37
CA THR A 54 -10.82 9.37 14.58
C THR A 54 -9.60 9.32 13.63
N ASN A 55 -9.41 8.21 12.93
CA ASN A 55 -8.25 8.03 12.05
C ASN A 55 -8.36 8.87 10.77
N LEU A 56 -7.74 10.05 10.78
CA LEU A 56 -7.67 10.95 9.63
C LEU A 56 -6.98 10.30 8.43
N LYS A 57 -5.92 9.51 8.65
CA LYS A 57 -5.21 8.80 7.57
C LYS A 57 -6.18 7.88 6.85
N ALA A 58 -6.91 7.02 7.57
CA ALA A 58 -7.90 6.13 6.97
C ALA A 58 -9.01 6.91 6.24
N TRP A 59 -9.49 8.02 6.81
CA TRP A 59 -10.49 8.86 6.16
C TRP A 59 -10.00 9.47 4.83
N MET A 60 -8.76 9.98 4.79
CA MET A 60 -8.13 10.49 3.56
C MET A 60 -7.94 9.39 2.52
N TYR A 61 -7.49 8.20 2.94
CA TYR A 61 -7.34 7.05 2.05
C TYR A 61 -8.69 6.60 1.47
N ARG A 62 -9.79 6.67 2.24
CA ARG A 62 -11.14 6.41 1.74
C ARG A 62 -11.54 7.37 0.61
N ILE A 63 -11.20 8.65 0.74
CA ILE A 63 -11.48 9.64 -0.31
C ILE A 63 -10.63 9.34 -1.55
N LEU A 64 -9.34 9.04 -1.37
CA LEU A 64 -8.41 8.72 -2.44
C LEU A 64 -8.84 7.47 -3.23
N THR A 65 -9.18 6.38 -2.54
CA THR A 65 -9.61 5.13 -3.18
C THR A 65 -10.93 5.31 -3.92
N ASN A 66 -11.87 6.07 -3.35
CA ASN A 66 -13.14 6.38 -4.01
C ASN A 66 -12.94 7.25 -5.26
N ALA A 67 -12.07 8.26 -5.20
CA ALA A 67 -11.71 9.07 -6.36
C ALA A 67 -11.06 8.21 -7.46
N TYR A 68 -10.11 7.36 -7.09
CA TYR A 68 -9.47 6.42 -8.02
C TYR A 68 -10.49 5.50 -8.69
N ILE A 69 -11.34 4.81 -7.92
CA ILE A 69 -12.33 3.86 -8.46
C ILE A 69 -13.34 4.56 -9.37
N THR A 70 -13.76 5.78 -9.02
CA THR A 70 -14.82 6.51 -9.74
C THR A 70 -14.31 7.16 -11.02
N ASP A 71 -13.15 7.82 -10.96
CA ASP A 71 -12.67 8.69 -12.04
C ASP A 71 -11.66 8.00 -12.95
N TYR A 72 -10.68 7.27 -12.39
CA TYR A 72 -9.66 6.60 -13.20
C TYR A 72 -10.26 5.48 -14.05
N ARG A 73 -11.17 4.66 -13.50
CA ARG A 73 -11.84 3.59 -14.27
C ARG A 73 -12.72 4.13 -15.40
N ARG A 74 -13.26 5.34 -15.27
CA ARG A 74 -14.01 6.00 -16.34
C ARG A 74 -13.08 6.49 -17.45
N ARG A 75 -11.89 7.02 -17.10
CA ARG A 75 -10.87 7.47 -18.06
C ARG A 75 -10.28 6.30 -18.86
N GLN A 76 -9.96 5.17 -18.22
CA GLN A 76 -9.51 3.92 -18.88
C GLN A 76 -10.50 3.29 -19.87
N ARG A 77 -11.80 3.62 -19.78
CA ARG A 77 -12.84 3.12 -20.72
C ARG A 77 -13.00 4.00 -21.97
N ARG A 78 -12.25 5.11 -22.08
CA ARG A 78 -12.16 5.94 -23.30
C ARG A 78 -11.00 5.42 -24.17
N PRO A 79 -11.08 5.49 -25.51
CA PRO A 79 -9.99 5.06 -26.39
C PRO A 79 -8.70 5.81 -26.04
N ALA A 80 -7.62 5.07 -25.79
CA ALA A 80 -6.38 5.60 -25.26
C ALA A 80 -5.60 6.41 -26.32
N GLU A 81 -5.21 7.64 -25.97
CA GLU A 81 -3.96 8.21 -26.47
C GLU A 81 -2.84 7.52 -25.67
N THR A 82 -2.09 6.67 -26.34
CA THR A 82 -0.93 5.97 -25.77
C THR A 82 0.16 6.98 -25.45
N ASP A 83 0.38 7.23 -24.17
CA ASP A 83 1.63 7.81 -23.69
C ASP A 83 2.53 6.69 -23.17
N LEU A 84 3.75 6.61 -23.69
CA LEU A 84 4.71 5.54 -23.43
C LEU A 84 5.39 5.79 -22.08
N GLY A 85 4.82 5.15 -21.06
CA GLY A 85 5.30 4.90 -19.70
C GLY A 85 6.69 5.38 -19.26
N ASP A 86 6.66 6.28 -18.26
CA ASP A 86 7.75 6.63 -17.34
C ASP A 86 8.02 5.49 -16.31
N VAL A 87 8.43 4.31 -16.78
CA VAL A 87 8.77 3.17 -15.90
C VAL A 87 10.02 3.47 -15.03
N GLU A 88 10.86 4.40 -15.46
CA GLU A 88 12.13 4.76 -14.80
C GLU A 88 11.96 5.54 -13.47
N HIS A 89 10.80 6.16 -13.23
CA HIS A 89 10.65 7.11 -12.12
C HIS A 89 10.02 6.52 -10.84
N LEU A 90 9.25 5.43 -10.95
CA LEU A 90 8.75 4.68 -9.78
C LEU A 90 9.92 4.13 -8.94
N TYR A 91 11.00 3.78 -9.63
CA TYR A 91 12.28 3.39 -9.07
C TYR A 91 12.93 4.51 -8.23
N LEU A 92 12.94 5.74 -8.74
CA LEU A 92 13.52 6.90 -8.06
C LEU A 92 12.76 7.26 -6.77
N TYR A 93 11.44 7.09 -6.77
CA TYR A 93 10.60 7.42 -5.62
C TYR A 93 10.70 6.40 -4.48
N ARG A 94 10.82 5.08 -4.79
CA ARG A 94 11.11 4.05 -3.77
C ARG A 94 12.44 4.33 -3.05
N ARG A 95 13.44 4.85 -3.77
CA ARG A 95 14.73 5.26 -3.21
C ARG A 95 14.62 6.45 -2.24
N LEU A 96 13.69 7.38 -2.50
CA LEU A 96 13.44 8.56 -1.67
C LEU A 96 12.55 8.26 -0.44
N GLY A 97 11.61 7.31 -0.56
CA GLY A 97 10.70 6.92 0.53
C GLY A 97 11.21 5.82 1.46
N GLY A 98 12.35 5.20 1.14
CA GLY A 98 12.88 4.03 1.85
C GLY A 98 14.40 3.99 1.90
N ASP A 99 14.92 4.30 3.09
CA ASP A 99 16.16 3.73 3.62
C ASP A 99 17.50 4.23 3.04
N THR A 100 17.72 5.54 3.05
CA THR A 100 19.04 6.14 2.73
C THR A 100 20.15 5.83 3.74
N GLY A 101 19.88 5.07 4.82
CA GLY A 101 20.85 4.80 5.89
C GLY A 101 21.77 3.59 5.68
N ALA A 102 21.37 2.57 4.90
CA ALA A 102 22.05 1.26 4.90
C ALA A 102 22.80 0.91 3.59
N ARG A 103 23.31 1.93 2.86
CA ARG A 103 23.79 1.75 1.47
C ARG A 103 25.30 1.92 1.24
N LEU A 104 26.15 1.83 2.26
CA LEU A 104 27.61 1.84 2.10
C LEU A 104 28.16 0.43 2.33
N GLY A 105 28.39 -0.34 1.25
CA GLY A 105 29.11 -1.63 1.32
C GLY A 105 28.63 -2.76 0.40
N ARG A 106 27.59 -2.58 -0.43
CA ARG A 106 27.12 -3.60 -1.38
C ARG A 106 27.87 -3.53 -2.72
N SER A 107 28.12 -4.68 -3.34
CA SER A 107 28.64 -4.77 -4.71
C SER A 107 27.65 -4.16 -5.70
N VAL A 108 28.14 -3.59 -6.80
CA VAL A 108 27.30 -3.07 -7.90
C VAL A 108 26.37 -4.17 -8.44
N GLU A 109 26.81 -5.43 -8.42
CA GLU A 109 26.00 -6.59 -8.83
C GLU A 109 24.86 -6.88 -7.84
N ASP A 110 25.10 -6.78 -6.53
CA ASP A 110 24.06 -6.94 -5.51
C ASP A 110 23.04 -5.79 -5.54
N GLU A 111 23.53 -4.57 -5.82
CA GLU A 111 22.67 -3.42 -6.02
C GLU A 111 21.76 -3.66 -7.22
N LEU A 112 22.34 -4.01 -8.38
CA LEU A 112 21.62 -4.29 -9.63
C LEU A 112 20.61 -5.44 -9.48
N ALA A 113 20.98 -6.52 -8.79
CA ALA A 113 20.08 -7.65 -8.47
C ALA A 113 18.90 -7.22 -7.58
N GLY A 114 19.15 -6.37 -6.58
CA GLY A 114 18.11 -5.74 -5.77
C GLY A 114 17.16 -4.88 -6.60
N LEU A 115 17.68 -4.14 -7.60
CA LEU A 115 16.86 -3.30 -8.48
C LEU A 115 15.91 -4.13 -9.35
N PHE A 116 16.41 -5.24 -9.91
CA PHE A 116 15.59 -6.15 -10.70
C PHE A 116 14.51 -6.83 -9.86
N ALA A 117 14.85 -7.27 -8.64
CA ALA A 117 13.89 -7.82 -7.71
C ALA A 117 12.80 -6.80 -7.32
N ASP A 118 13.18 -5.54 -7.07
CA ASP A 118 12.26 -4.46 -6.75
C ASP A 118 11.29 -4.14 -7.89
N HIS A 119 11.78 -4.13 -9.14
CA HIS A 119 10.96 -3.93 -10.32
C HIS A 119 9.92 -5.06 -10.48
N GLU A 120 10.34 -6.31 -10.31
CA GLU A 120 9.48 -7.48 -10.46
C GLU A 120 8.43 -7.60 -9.35
N VAL A 121 8.79 -7.23 -8.12
CA VAL A 121 7.80 -7.06 -7.04
C VAL A 121 6.77 -6.00 -7.40
N THR A 122 7.22 -4.88 -7.96
CA THR A 122 6.32 -3.80 -8.37
C THR A 122 5.37 -4.24 -9.48
N GLN A 123 5.90 -4.87 -10.53
CA GLN A 123 5.10 -5.41 -11.64
C GLN A 123 4.11 -6.47 -11.17
N ALA A 124 4.54 -7.39 -10.28
CA ALA A 124 3.67 -8.43 -9.76
C ALA A 124 2.45 -7.84 -9.03
N VAL A 125 2.64 -6.77 -8.24
CA VAL A 125 1.57 -6.02 -7.56
C VAL A 125 0.71 -5.26 -8.54
N GLU A 126 1.29 -4.62 -9.54
CA GLU A 126 0.59 -3.89 -10.58
C GLU A 126 -0.36 -4.79 -11.38
N ASP A 127 0.08 -5.99 -11.72
CA ASP A 127 -0.69 -6.97 -12.49
C ASP A 127 -1.83 -7.61 -11.70
N LEU A 128 -2.00 -7.30 -10.41
CA LEU A 128 -3.17 -7.75 -9.66
C LEU A 128 -4.40 -6.93 -10.10
N PRO A 129 -5.55 -7.58 -10.33
CA PRO A 129 -6.81 -6.87 -10.42
C PRO A 129 -7.03 -5.95 -9.21
N ASP A 130 -7.53 -4.74 -9.41
CA ASP A 130 -7.67 -3.71 -8.36
C ASP A 130 -8.33 -4.22 -7.08
N TYR A 131 -9.35 -5.07 -7.19
CA TYR A 131 -10.08 -5.59 -6.04
C TYR A 131 -9.23 -6.53 -5.17
N TYR A 132 -8.09 -7.02 -5.66
CA TYR A 132 -7.05 -7.67 -4.87
C TYR A 132 -5.90 -6.71 -4.54
N ARG A 133 -5.49 -5.88 -5.51
CA ARG A 133 -4.36 -4.94 -5.37
C ARG A 133 -4.59 -3.92 -4.25
N LEU A 134 -5.76 -3.29 -4.19
CA LEU A 134 -6.08 -2.25 -3.20
C LEU A 134 -6.00 -2.78 -1.76
N PRO A 135 -6.69 -3.87 -1.38
CA PRO A 135 -6.53 -4.45 -0.04
C PRO A 135 -5.08 -4.78 0.30
N VAL A 136 -4.32 -5.36 -0.63
CA VAL A 136 -2.91 -5.72 -0.40
C VAL A 136 -2.06 -4.48 -0.15
N LEU A 137 -2.18 -3.43 -0.97
CA LEU A 137 -1.44 -2.19 -0.76
C LEU A 137 -1.78 -1.56 0.59
N LEU A 138 -3.05 -1.51 0.95
CA LEU A 138 -3.48 -0.92 2.22
C LEU A 138 -2.99 -1.71 3.44
N ALA A 139 -2.96 -3.04 3.36
CA ALA A 139 -2.50 -3.89 4.47
C ALA A 139 -0.97 -3.96 4.56
N ASP A 140 -0.33 -4.33 3.45
CA ASP A 140 1.07 -4.77 3.44
C ASP A 140 2.06 -3.61 3.21
N VAL A 141 1.58 -2.47 2.66
CA VAL A 141 2.42 -1.29 2.42
C VAL A 141 2.04 -0.14 3.37
N GLU A 142 0.76 0.13 3.53
CA GLU A 142 0.29 1.26 4.34
C GLU A 142 0.06 0.92 5.82
N GLY A 143 0.02 -0.38 6.15
CA GLY A 143 -0.10 -0.88 7.52
C GLY A 143 -1.48 -0.77 8.15
N PHE A 144 -2.54 -0.59 7.36
CA PHE A 144 -3.91 -0.49 7.88
C PHE A 144 -4.42 -1.83 8.42
N SER A 145 -5.20 -1.77 9.49
CA SER A 145 -5.93 -2.93 10.00
C SER A 145 -7.04 -3.38 9.05
N TYR A 146 -7.50 -4.62 9.18
CA TYR A 146 -8.56 -5.13 8.29
C TYR A 146 -9.90 -4.40 8.48
N ALA A 147 -10.15 -3.87 9.68
CA ALA A 147 -11.30 -3.04 9.97
C ALA A 147 -11.22 -1.70 9.23
N GLU A 148 -10.08 -1.02 9.29
CA GLU A 148 -9.88 0.25 8.56
C GLU A 148 -9.93 0.04 7.05
N ILE A 149 -9.38 -1.07 6.53
CA ILE A 149 -9.47 -1.40 5.11
C ILE A 149 -10.92 -1.62 4.68
N ALA A 150 -11.74 -2.26 5.52
CA ALA A 150 -13.16 -2.44 5.27
C ALA A 150 -13.88 -1.09 5.15
N GLU A 151 -13.54 -0.13 6.02
CA GLU A 151 -14.08 1.24 5.99
C GLU A 151 -13.56 2.05 4.78
N ILE A 152 -12.27 1.95 4.46
CA ILE A 152 -11.62 2.64 3.33
C ILE A 152 -12.20 2.18 1.99
N LEU A 153 -12.48 0.88 1.85
CA LEU A 153 -12.94 0.29 0.60
C LEU A 153 -14.47 0.12 0.55
N ASP A 154 -15.17 0.46 1.63
CA ASP A 154 -16.62 0.28 1.78
C ASP A 154 -17.10 -1.15 1.44
N ILE A 155 -16.45 -2.14 2.07
CA ILE A 155 -16.75 -3.57 1.87
C ILE A 155 -16.73 -4.33 3.20
N PRO A 156 -17.42 -5.48 3.32
CA PRO A 156 -17.38 -6.29 4.53
C PRO A 156 -15.96 -6.78 4.88
N ILE A 157 -15.63 -6.85 6.18
CA ILE A 157 -14.32 -7.33 6.65
C ILE A 157 -14.00 -8.76 6.17
N GLY A 158 -15.00 -9.64 6.08
CA GLY A 158 -14.81 -10.98 5.49
C GLY A 158 -14.42 -10.93 4.01
N THR A 159 -14.92 -9.94 3.26
CA THR A 159 -14.51 -9.69 1.87
C THR A 159 -13.07 -9.21 1.82
N VAL A 160 -12.63 -8.33 2.73
CA VAL A 160 -11.23 -7.91 2.87
C VAL A 160 -10.33 -9.11 3.08
N MET A 161 -10.61 -9.97 4.06
CA MET A 161 -9.82 -11.18 4.35
C MET A 161 -9.72 -12.09 3.13
N SER A 162 -10.85 -12.37 2.46
CA SER A 162 -10.86 -13.24 1.28
C SER A 162 -10.11 -12.65 0.08
N ARG A 163 -10.12 -11.32 -0.07
CA ARG A 163 -9.39 -10.60 -1.14
C ARG A 163 -7.91 -10.56 -0.84
N LEU A 164 -7.51 -10.29 0.41
CA LEU A 164 -6.11 -10.34 0.85
C LEU A 164 -5.52 -11.72 0.66
N HIS A 165 -6.21 -12.78 1.11
CA HIS A 165 -5.71 -14.15 0.94
C HIS A 165 -5.49 -14.49 -0.54
N ARG A 166 -6.47 -14.18 -1.41
CA ARG A 166 -6.37 -14.44 -2.85
C ARG A 166 -5.33 -13.55 -3.55
N GLY A 167 -5.20 -12.29 -3.13
CA GLY A 167 -4.20 -11.37 -3.65
C GLY A 167 -2.78 -11.81 -3.30
N ARG A 168 -2.52 -12.09 -2.02
CA ARG A 168 -1.22 -12.59 -1.54
C ARG A 168 -0.84 -13.92 -2.18
N LYS A 169 -1.81 -14.84 -2.38
CA LYS A 169 -1.54 -16.11 -3.09
C LYS A 169 -1.12 -15.88 -4.55
N GLN A 170 -1.73 -14.93 -5.25
CA GLN A 170 -1.36 -14.59 -6.63
C GLN A 170 0.03 -13.93 -6.69
N LEU A 171 0.31 -13.00 -5.77
CA LEU A 171 1.63 -12.40 -5.63
C LEU A 171 2.70 -13.44 -5.34
N HIS A 172 2.49 -14.28 -4.33
CA HIS A 172 3.41 -15.34 -3.97
C HIS A 172 3.71 -16.25 -5.15
N LYS A 173 2.68 -16.67 -5.90
CA LYS A 173 2.89 -17.51 -7.10
C LYS A 173 3.79 -16.81 -8.13
N ARG A 174 3.48 -15.55 -8.47
CA ARG A 174 4.26 -14.78 -9.48
C ARG A 174 5.71 -14.57 -9.04
N LEU A 175 5.91 -14.18 -7.79
CA LEU A 175 7.24 -13.93 -7.24
C LEU A 175 8.05 -15.22 -7.09
N TYR A 176 7.39 -16.33 -6.73
CA TYR A 176 8.03 -17.64 -6.70
C TYR A 176 8.47 -18.06 -8.11
N ASP A 177 7.60 -17.96 -9.11
CA ASP A 177 7.94 -18.27 -10.50
C ASP A 177 9.07 -17.38 -11.03
N PHE A 178 9.14 -16.11 -10.62
CA PHE A 178 10.26 -15.22 -10.89
C PHE A 178 11.54 -15.67 -10.20
N ALA A 179 11.49 -15.99 -8.90
CA ALA A 179 12.66 -16.43 -8.13
C ALA A 179 13.24 -17.74 -8.66
N VAL A 180 12.39 -18.70 -9.05
CA VAL A 180 12.82 -19.96 -9.69
C VAL A 180 13.51 -19.68 -11.03
N ARG A 181 12.90 -18.86 -11.91
CA ARG A 181 13.49 -18.54 -13.23
C ARG A 181 14.85 -17.87 -13.13
N ASN A 182 15.03 -17.02 -12.12
CA ASN A 182 16.26 -16.26 -11.92
C ASN A 182 17.23 -16.90 -10.92
N ARG A 183 16.94 -18.13 -10.44
CA ARG A 183 17.76 -18.87 -9.46
C ARG A 183 18.07 -18.06 -8.20
N LEU A 184 17.09 -17.29 -7.73
CA LEU A 184 17.16 -16.47 -6.52
C LEU A 184 16.65 -17.21 -5.27
N LEU A 185 16.21 -18.47 -5.42
CA LEU A 185 15.85 -19.29 -4.27
C LEU A 185 17.14 -19.75 -3.57
N PRO A 186 17.25 -19.56 -2.24
CA PRO A 186 18.35 -20.13 -1.48
C PRO A 186 18.34 -21.65 -1.61
N ASP A 187 19.53 -22.26 -1.59
CA ASP A 187 19.66 -23.71 -1.62
C ASP A 187 18.92 -24.28 -0.41
N ALA A 188 18.24 -25.42 -0.56
CA ALA A 188 17.32 -25.94 0.47
C ALA A 188 17.99 -26.20 1.84
N GLY A 189 19.33 -26.15 1.93
CA GLY A 189 20.11 -26.21 3.16
C GLY A 189 20.06 -24.95 4.03
N ASP A 190 19.81 -23.76 3.47
CA ASP A 190 19.88 -22.49 4.21
C ASP A 190 18.57 -22.16 4.95
N LEU A 191 17.42 -22.61 4.43
CA LEU A 191 16.10 -22.37 5.04
C LEU A 191 15.82 -23.23 6.30
N ALA A 192 16.64 -24.26 6.54
CA ALA A 192 16.51 -25.13 7.71
C ALA A 192 17.17 -24.53 8.98
N GLY A 193 18.02 -23.51 8.84
CA GLY A 193 18.72 -22.88 9.97
C GLY A 193 17.89 -21.85 10.75
N ASP A 194 17.00 -21.12 10.08
CA ASP A 194 16.32 -19.96 10.66
C ASP A 194 14.89 -20.25 11.20
N CYS A 195 14.30 -21.40 10.89
CA CYS A 195 12.98 -21.78 11.43
C CYS A 195 12.99 -22.27 12.89
N ALA A 196 14.16 -22.27 13.56
CA ALA A 196 14.33 -22.78 14.92
C ALA A 196 14.54 -21.68 15.97
N ALA A 197 13.87 -20.54 15.87
CA ALA A 197 13.76 -19.59 16.99
C ALA A 197 12.58 -18.63 16.78
N ASP A 198 11.39 -19.03 17.23
CA ASP A 198 10.56 -18.21 18.12
C ASP A 198 9.22 -18.93 18.40
N PRO A 199 8.88 -19.22 19.66
CA PRO A 199 7.54 -19.69 19.99
C PRO A 199 6.52 -18.57 19.78
N PRO A 200 5.28 -18.89 19.36
CA PRO A 200 4.24 -17.88 19.12
C PRO A 200 3.91 -17.11 20.41
N PRO A 201 3.56 -15.81 20.32
CA PRO A 201 3.18 -15.04 21.50
C PRO A 201 1.93 -15.65 22.15
N SER A 202 2.05 -15.97 23.44
CA SER A 202 0.98 -16.51 24.29
C SER A 202 -0.18 -15.51 24.40
N ASN A 203 -1.29 -15.82 23.73
CA ASN A 203 -2.54 -15.09 23.85
C ASN A 203 -3.21 -15.47 25.19
N THR A 204 -3.04 -14.63 26.21
CA THR A 204 -3.79 -14.78 27.48
C THR A 204 -5.00 -13.84 27.42
N PRO A 205 -6.25 -14.35 27.47
CA PRO A 205 -7.40 -13.49 27.50
C PRO A 205 -7.51 -12.80 28.88
N ASN A 206 -7.59 -11.47 28.84
CA ASN A 206 -7.92 -10.64 29.98
C ASN A 206 -9.29 -11.06 30.53
N ARG A 207 -9.32 -11.57 31.77
CA ARG A 207 -10.55 -11.85 32.51
C ARG A 207 -10.64 -10.85 33.64
N ASP A 208 -11.62 -9.96 33.52
CA ASP A 208 -12.13 -9.14 34.61
C ASP A 208 -12.40 -9.98 35.87
N GLN A 209 -12.04 -9.43 37.02
CA GLN A 209 -12.79 -9.58 38.26
C GLN A 209 -12.39 -8.51 39.29
N ASP A 210 -13.33 -7.61 39.54
CA ASP A 210 -13.89 -7.28 40.86
C ASP A 210 -12.94 -7.06 42.05
N HIS A 211 -12.87 -5.80 42.49
CA HIS A 211 -13.07 -5.35 43.88
C HIS A 211 -13.25 -3.82 43.84
N ARG A 212 -14.43 -3.22 44.06
CA ARG A 212 -15.11 -3.04 45.36
C ARG A 212 -14.15 -3.02 46.55
N SER A 213 -13.70 -1.82 46.92
CA SER A 213 -13.98 -1.21 48.25
C SER A 213 -13.49 0.23 48.28
#